data_AF-A0A3A0DU95-F1
#
_entry.id   AF-A0A3A0DU95-F1
#
_cell.length_a   1.000
_cell.length_b   1.000
_cell.length_c   1.000
_cell.angle_alpha   90.00
_cell.angle_beta   90.00
_cell.angle_gamma   90.00
#
_symmetry.space_group_name_H-M   'P 1'
#
loop_
_entity.id
_entity.type
_entity.pdbx_description
1 polymer ?
#
loop_
_entity_poly.entity_id
_entity_poly.type
_entity_poly.pdbx_seq_one_letter_code
_entity_poly.pdbx_strand_id
1 'polypeptide(L)'
;MEIPILVEPLPERGFRAVMGEPLHLETEASTREEAVAKLRELVDQRIAAGAQVVALPIEPDKHPLARFVGMLKDDPLVEPWKQAMQEYRDAHDDEATDS
;
A
#
# COMPACT_ATOMS: atom_id res chain seq x y z
N MET A 1 -10.82 -14.12 2.75
CA MET A 1 -10.17 -13.29 1.72
C MET A 1 -11.25 -12.44 1.09
N GLU A 2 -11.04 -11.14 0.98
CA GLU A 2 -11.98 -10.21 0.31
C GLU A 2 -11.23 -9.57 -0.86
N ILE A 3 -11.81 -9.65 -2.06
CA ILE A 3 -11.23 -9.07 -3.28
C ILE A 3 -12.11 -7.87 -3.64
N PRO A 4 -11.55 -6.65 -3.73
CA PRO A 4 -12.32 -5.49 -4.13
C PRO A 4 -12.77 -5.64 -5.59
N ILE A 5 -14.02 -5.26 -5.84
CA ILE A 5 -14.62 -5.21 -7.17
C ILE A 5 -15.20 -3.82 -7.40
N LEU A 6 -15.22 -3.38 -8.65
CA LEU A 6 -15.95 -2.19 -9.06
C LEU A 6 -17.39 -2.60 -9.38
N VAL A 7 -18.38 -1.89 -8.86
CA VAL A 7 -19.78 -2.06 -9.27
C VAL A 7 -20.34 -0.71 -9.68
N GLU A 8 -20.84 -0.60 -10.89
CA GLU A 8 -21.32 0.65 -11.47
C GLU A 8 -22.68 0.50 -12.17
N PRO A 9 -23.53 1.54 -12.16
CA PRO A 9 -24.78 1.52 -12.89
C PRO A 9 -24.54 1.66 -14.41
N LEU A 10 -25.38 1.00 -15.20
CA LEU A 10 -25.35 1.06 -16.66
C LEU A 10 -26.34 2.09 -17.23
N PRO A 11 -26.05 2.71 -18.40
CA PRO A 11 -26.94 3.68 -19.03
C PRO A 11 -28.34 3.14 -19.36
N GLU A 12 -28.45 1.85 -19.72
CA GLU A 12 -29.69 1.23 -20.20
C GLU A 12 -30.51 0.51 -19.10
N ARG A 13 -30.28 0.89 -17.83
CA ARG A 13 -30.71 0.20 -16.60
C ARG A 13 -29.90 -1.06 -16.33
N GLY A 14 -29.59 -1.27 -15.05
CA GLY A 14 -28.82 -2.40 -14.58
C GLY A 14 -27.49 -1.98 -13.96
N PHE A 15 -26.68 -2.97 -13.64
CA PHE A 15 -25.40 -2.84 -12.97
C PHE A 15 -24.37 -3.73 -13.61
N ARG A 16 -23.14 -3.26 -13.59
CA ARG A 16 -21.96 -3.96 -14.06
C ARG A 16 -21.02 -4.15 -12.89
N ALA A 17 -20.59 -5.38 -12.66
CA ALA A 17 -19.60 -5.74 -11.65
C ALA A 17 -18.32 -6.18 -12.35
N VAL A 18 -17.19 -5.55 -12.02
CA VAL A 18 -15.88 -5.76 -12.63
C VAL A 18 -14.86 -6.15 -11.56
N MET A 19 -14.16 -7.24 -11.81
CA MET A 19 -12.97 -7.65 -11.09
C MET A 19 -11.76 -7.41 -12.00
N GLY A 20 -10.82 -6.59 -11.51
CA GLY A 20 -9.58 -6.33 -12.22
C GLY A 20 -8.62 -7.53 -12.28
N GLU A 21 -7.38 -7.25 -12.66
CA GLU A 21 -6.31 -8.25 -12.58
C GLU A 21 -6.16 -8.78 -11.14
N PRO A 22 -5.85 -10.09 -10.95
CA PRO A 22 -5.36 -11.03 -11.96
C PRO A 22 -6.44 -11.88 -12.66
N LEU A 23 -7.73 -11.66 -12.40
CA LEU A 23 -8.80 -12.53 -12.91
C LEU A 23 -9.54 -11.95 -14.12
N HIS A 24 -9.59 -10.62 -14.25
CA HIS A 24 -10.18 -9.89 -15.36
C HIS A 24 -11.58 -10.43 -15.72
N LEU A 25 -12.51 -10.32 -14.77
CA LEU A 25 -13.88 -10.82 -14.92
C LEU A 25 -14.87 -9.66 -14.86
N GLU A 26 -15.94 -9.77 -15.64
CA GLU A 26 -16.99 -8.77 -15.70
C GLU A 26 -18.34 -9.45 -15.89
N THR A 27 -19.37 -8.91 -15.26
CA THR A 27 -20.74 -9.38 -15.38
C THR A 27 -21.73 -8.22 -15.33
N GLU A 28 -22.83 -8.36 -16.05
CA GLU A 28 -23.92 -7.39 -16.04
C GLU A 28 -25.23 -8.06 -15.57
N ALA A 29 -26.05 -7.28 -14.88
CA ALA A 29 -27.36 -7.72 -14.40
C ALA A 29 -28.33 -6.57 -14.18
N SER A 30 -29.61 -6.88 -14.00
CA SER A 30 -30.64 -5.86 -13.75
C SER A 30 -30.54 -5.25 -12.35
N THR A 31 -29.92 -5.94 -11.39
CA THR A 31 -29.70 -5.45 -10.02
C THR A 31 -28.22 -5.54 -9.63
N ARG A 32 -27.85 -4.74 -8.64
CA ARG A 32 -26.49 -4.74 -8.08
C ARG A 32 -26.15 -6.11 -7.51
N GLU A 33 -27.07 -6.69 -6.75
CA GLU A 33 -26.90 -7.97 -6.06
C GLU A 33 -26.74 -9.12 -7.06
N GLU A 34 -27.50 -9.10 -8.14
CA GLU A 34 -27.41 -10.11 -9.20
C GLU A 34 -26.08 -10.02 -9.97
N ALA A 35 -25.60 -8.80 -10.25
CA ALA A 35 -24.30 -8.61 -10.90
C ALA A 35 -23.18 -9.18 -10.02
N VAL A 36 -23.21 -8.89 -8.71
CA VAL A 36 -22.22 -9.42 -7.76
C VAL A 36 -22.33 -10.95 -7.62
N ALA A 37 -23.54 -11.50 -7.61
CA ALA A 37 -23.76 -12.95 -7.53
C ALA A 37 -23.18 -13.68 -8.75
N LYS A 38 -23.46 -13.17 -9.96
CA LYS A 38 -22.89 -13.71 -11.21
C LYS A 38 -21.36 -13.62 -11.22
N LEU A 39 -20.80 -12.49 -10.77
CA LEU A 39 -19.35 -12.34 -10.69
C LEU A 39 -18.74 -13.37 -9.73
N ARG A 40 -19.39 -13.62 -8.58
CA ARG A 40 -18.99 -14.66 -7.63
C ARG A 40 -19.02 -16.05 -8.27
N GLU A 41 -20.05 -16.40 -9.01
CA GLU A 41 -20.15 -17.69 -9.70
C GLU A 41 -18.99 -17.89 -10.68
N LEU A 42 -18.59 -16.86 -11.44
CA LEU A 42 -17.42 -16.94 -12.33
C LEU A 42 -16.12 -17.16 -11.55
N VAL A 43 -15.95 -16.51 -10.41
CA VAL A 43 -14.77 -16.72 -9.54
C VAL A 43 -14.75 -18.14 -8.99
N ASP A 44 -15.89 -18.63 -8.49
CA ASP A 44 -16.00 -19.99 -7.94
C ASP A 44 -15.71 -21.04 -9.01
N GLN A 45 -16.17 -20.84 -10.25
CA GLN A 45 -15.84 -21.71 -11.38
C GLN A 45 -14.33 -21.74 -11.67
N ARG A 46 -13.64 -20.59 -11.64
CA ARG A 46 -12.18 -20.52 -11.83
C ARG A 46 -11.44 -21.26 -10.72
N ILE A 47 -11.84 -21.06 -9.46
CA ILE A 47 -11.24 -21.73 -8.30
C ILE A 47 -11.48 -23.23 -8.37
N ALA A 48 -12.71 -23.67 -8.71
CA ALA A 48 -13.04 -25.09 -8.87
C ALA A 48 -12.24 -25.74 -10.02
N ALA A 49 -11.89 -24.98 -11.05
CA ALA A 49 -11.00 -25.41 -12.13
C ALA A 49 -9.51 -25.42 -11.74
N GLY A 50 -9.16 -25.06 -10.49
CA GLY A 50 -7.80 -25.11 -9.95
C GLY A 50 -7.06 -23.77 -9.96
N ALA A 51 -7.69 -22.66 -10.34
CA ALA A 51 -7.06 -21.35 -10.24
C ALA A 51 -6.83 -20.96 -8.76
N GLN A 52 -5.69 -20.33 -8.49
CA GLN A 52 -5.34 -19.84 -7.15
C GLN A 52 -4.90 -18.38 -7.22
N VAL A 53 -5.40 -17.57 -6.29
CA VAL A 53 -4.91 -16.20 -6.08
C VAL A 53 -3.89 -16.26 -4.95
N VAL A 54 -2.62 -15.99 -5.27
CA VAL A 54 -1.51 -16.02 -4.33
C VAL A 54 -0.81 -14.66 -4.32
N ALA A 55 -0.39 -14.21 -3.13
CA ALA A 55 0.47 -13.04 -3.03
C ALA A 55 1.89 -13.43 -3.43
N LEU A 56 2.47 -12.71 -4.39
CA LEU A 56 3.89 -12.81 -4.71
C LEU A 56 4.64 -11.78 -3.86
N PRO A 57 5.37 -12.17 -2.80
CA PRO A 57 6.19 -11.23 -2.06
C PRO A 57 7.32 -10.75 -2.97
N ILE A 58 7.35 -9.45 -3.24
CA ILE A 58 8.52 -8.80 -3.82
C ILE A 58 9.33 -8.30 -2.63
N GLU A 59 10.56 -8.76 -2.46
CA GLU A 59 11.44 -8.19 -1.45
C GLU A 59 11.58 -6.70 -1.75
N PRO A 60 11.30 -5.80 -0.79
CA PRO A 60 11.60 -4.40 -1.00
C PRO A 60 13.10 -4.30 -1.24
N ASP A 61 13.50 -3.55 -2.28
CA ASP A 61 14.89 -3.16 -2.43
C ASP A 61 15.37 -2.63 -1.08
N LYS A 62 16.41 -3.27 -0.53
CA LYS A 62 16.99 -2.82 0.75
C LYS A 62 17.28 -1.33 0.59
N HIS A 63 16.70 -0.50 1.47
CA HIS A 63 16.90 0.95 1.43
C HIS A 63 18.40 1.23 1.23
N PRO A 64 18.83 2.10 0.30
CA PRO A 64 20.24 2.26 -0.03
C PRO A 64 21.15 2.54 1.18
N LEU A 65 20.57 3.14 2.23
CA LEU A 65 21.23 3.42 3.50
C LEU A 65 21.11 2.32 4.57
N ALA A 66 20.38 1.23 4.31
CA ALA A 66 20.23 0.10 5.22
C ALA A 66 21.60 -0.48 5.65
N ARG A 67 22.60 -0.44 4.76
CA ARG A 67 23.98 -0.83 5.05
C ARG A 67 24.70 0.04 6.09
N PHE A 68 24.18 1.24 6.37
CA PHE A 68 24.76 2.20 7.30
C PHE A 68 24.00 2.26 8.64
N VAL A 69 22.92 1.49 8.79
CA VAL A 69 22.17 1.45 10.05
C VAL A 69 23.09 0.99 11.18
N GLY A 70 23.19 1.81 12.23
CA GLY A 70 24.02 1.51 13.39
C GLY A 70 25.52 1.79 13.21
N MET A 71 25.97 2.30 12.05
CA MET A 71 27.39 2.57 11.78
C MET A 71 28.07 3.45 12.84
N LEU A 72 27.32 4.36 13.45
CA LEU A 72 27.82 5.33 14.44
C LEU A 72 27.36 5.02 15.88
N LYS A 73 26.76 3.85 16.12
CA LYS A 73 26.15 3.55 17.43
C LYS A 73 27.17 3.56 18.58
N ASP A 74 28.38 3.05 18.32
CA ASP A 74 29.44 2.89 19.32
C ASP A 74 30.63 3.84 19.06
N ASP A 75 30.47 4.86 18.21
CA ASP A 75 31.52 5.82 17.92
C ASP A 75 31.67 6.79 19.12
N PRO A 76 32.86 6.84 19.76
CA PRO A 76 33.08 7.66 20.95
C PRO A 76 32.96 9.17 20.70
N LEU A 77 32.96 9.62 19.44
CA LEU A 77 32.83 11.02 19.06
C LEU A 77 31.38 11.48 18.87
N VAL A 78 30.42 10.56 18.82
CA VAL A 78 29.01 10.90 18.54
C VAL A 78 28.38 11.70 19.66
N GLU A 79 28.60 11.32 20.91
CA GLU A 79 28.04 12.06 22.06
C GLU A 79 28.67 13.46 22.21
N PRO A 80 30.01 13.62 22.17
CA PRO A 80 30.64 14.94 22.12
C PRO A 80 30.15 15.82 20.96
N TRP A 81 29.97 15.24 19.77
CA TRP A 81 29.47 15.95 18.61
C TRP A 81 28.02 16.44 18.81
N LYS A 82 27.13 15.58 19.33
CA LYS A 82 25.74 15.97 19.65
C LYS A 82 25.70 17.11 20.65
N GLN A 83 26.53 17.04 21.69
CA GLN A 83 26.62 18.10 22.69
C GLN A 83 27.06 19.43 22.06
N ALA A 84 28.14 19.43 21.27
CA ALA A 84 28.61 20.63 20.59
C ALA A 84 27.56 21.22 19.62
N MET A 85 26.82 20.36 18.91
CA MET A 85 25.72 20.79 18.03
C MET A 85 24.57 21.41 18.82
N GLN A 86 24.27 20.91 20.03
CA GLN A 86 23.23 21.47 20.88
C GLN A 86 23.66 22.83 21.44
N GLU A 87 24.87 22.94 21.97
CA GLU A 87 25.43 24.21 22.46
C GLU A 87 25.44 25.29 21.37
N TYR A 88 25.76 24.90 20.12
CA TYR A 88 25.68 25.80 18.98
C TYR A 88 24.25 26.27 18.69
N ARG A 89 23.26 25.36 18.71
CA ARG A 89 21.84 25.71 18.51
C ARG A 89 21.34 26.62 19.60
N ASP A 90 21.59 26.28 20.86
CA ASP A 90 21.17 27.10 22.00
C ASP A 90 21.76 28.51 21.93
N ALA A 91 23.01 28.65 21.49
CA ALA A 91 23.66 29.95 21.33
C ALA A 91 23.10 30.81 20.18
N HIS A 92 22.44 30.23 19.18
CA HIS A 92 21.97 30.94 17.97
C HIS A 92 20.43 30.97 17.84
N ASP A 93 19.70 30.08 18.50
CA ASP A 93 18.23 30.11 18.52
C ASP A 93 17.72 31.30 19.37
N ASP A 94 18.52 31.81 20.31
CA ASP A 94 18.24 33.04 21.08
C ASP A 94 18.34 34.33 20.22
N GLU A 95 19.04 34.31 19.07
CA GLU A 95 19.10 35.45 18.14
C GLU A 95 17.88 35.57 17.21
N ALA A 96 17.01 34.56 17.14
CA ALA A 96 15.88 34.52 16.19
C ALA A 96 14.55 35.08 16.73
N THR A 97 14.49 35.56 17.98
CA THR A 97 13.24 36.03 18.63
C THR A 97 13.13 37.57 18.79
N ASP A 98 13.98 38.36 18.15
CA ASP A 98 13.84 39.83 18.09
C ASP A 98 13.83 40.31 16.62
N SER A 99 12.68 40.19 15.95
CA SER A 99 12.34 40.85 14.67
C SER A 99 10.83 41.02 14.52
#